data_AF-A0A6S7G9B0-F1
#
_entry.id   AF-A0A6S7G9B0-F1
#
_cell.length_a   1.000
_cell.length_b   1.000
_cell.length_c   1.000
_cell.angle_alpha   90.00
_cell.angle_beta   90.00
_cell.angle_gamma   90.00
#
_symmetry.space_group_name_H-M   'P 1'
#
loop_
_entity.id
_entity.type
_entity.pdbx_description
1 polymer ?
#
loop_
_entity_poly.entity_id
_entity_poly.type
_entity_poly.pdbx_seq_one_letter_code
_entity_poly.pdbx_strand_id
1 'polypeptide(L)'
;MNISSTSTDESSNNLQDVNAENPQSNSAKNCSSSDDLSNSCKATSSVKIGCLKRQDTCPELQLELDGLSDFYTLTVNPLRTCSAFSASTMRKFLERVKCFLNFCRIKYPERKLDFTFVNDVDVVQAYITYQLDFRHLNISTVVRTITALINLAKYIHRASEDMDSCVQLVRLKNVQRQLSQRQQSHRLATKAGLCGNKTSTFMFQHLLDTITSLQDKVDSYRGSPRHTRILHDFVLISLYVTSMCGRSKEIRTLQLFQECVEGKEFHFDWKTKCNVFVVSADEGKFTLYENDFKNLRSHGPSKFEIDSSMWLVPYVKEYIRKRTDLLCGKSHSFMFMTATGLAFTSSSFTLYLGDLFEREVHVRAGTTRLRHALVTHVLSLPEAESLRLRESLAVLMRHSLKHQQTTYCDISRQDRTFLSLDLVNKSVAEATSSKKSRVESCAESSCPVEPQHSQICVGDMVGLVDSVSTCAEDAVVFVGRVVKIRANEVLLMEFRKVEGRETFYRAVVDSSWWENLNSIIYPIDIVYDSREQAYELRSTVAEIYEAVYDER
;
A
#
# COMPACT_ATOMS: atom_id res chain seq x y z
N MET A 1 53.43 -43.37 -5.45
CA MET A 1 53.51 -44.83 -5.31
C MET A 1 53.98 -45.13 -3.90
N ASN A 2 53.15 -45.88 -3.15
CA ASN A 2 53.31 -46.52 -1.83
C ASN A 2 51.94 -46.37 -1.10
N ILE A 3 51.15 -47.45 -0.98
CA ILE A 3 51.03 -48.35 0.21
C ILE A 3 50.31 -47.59 1.34
N SER A 4 49.21 -48.02 1.99
CA SER A 4 48.62 -49.34 2.21
C SER A 4 47.18 -49.21 2.73
N SER A 5 46.42 -50.28 2.49
CA SER A 5 45.33 -50.81 3.29
C SER A 5 45.69 -51.03 4.77
N THR A 6 44.64 -51.05 5.61
CA THR A 6 44.34 -51.90 6.80
C THR A 6 43.69 -51.03 7.86
N SER A 7 42.71 -51.42 8.66
CA SER A 7 41.79 -52.56 8.82
C SER A 7 41.16 -52.32 10.21
N THR A 8 40.01 -52.96 10.51
CA THR A 8 39.61 -53.47 11.85
C THR A 8 39.44 -52.44 13.00
N ASP A 9 38.42 -52.41 13.84
CA ASP A 9 37.36 -53.36 14.18
C ASP A 9 36.25 -52.63 14.96
N GLU A 10 35.05 -53.19 14.84
CA GLU A 10 34.08 -53.51 15.91
C GLU A 10 34.33 -52.84 17.29
N SER A 11 33.33 -52.25 17.95
CA SER A 11 32.35 -53.05 18.71
C SER A 11 31.23 -52.18 19.28
N SER A 12 30.03 -52.75 19.21
CA SER A 12 28.80 -52.42 19.91
C SER A 12 28.93 -52.46 21.44
N ASN A 13 28.13 -51.65 22.14
CA ASN A 13 27.44 -51.96 23.42
C ASN A 13 26.52 -50.76 23.76
N ASN A 14 25.19 -50.83 23.59
CA ASN A 14 24.13 -51.40 24.42
C ASN A 14 23.84 -50.69 25.76
N LEU A 15 22.52 -50.43 25.96
CA LEU A 15 21.76 -50.19 27.20
C LEU A 15 21.93 -48.79 27.84
N GLN A 16 20.91 -48.08 28.36
CA GLN A 16 19.71 -48.52 29.08
C GLN A 16 18.73 -47.34 29.30
N ASP A 17 17.42 -47.62 29.25
CA ASP A 17 16.33 -46.79 29.81
C ASP A 17 16.41 -46.74 31.35
N VAL A 18 16.17 -45.58 31.98
CA VAL A 18 15.53 -45.48 33.32
C VAL A 18 14.72 -44.17 33.46
N ASN A 19 13.52 -44.36 33.99
CA ASN A 19 12.43 -43.43 34.34
C ASN A 19 12.75 -42.30 35.36
N ALA A 20 11.73 -41.42 35.49
CA ALA A 20 11.34 -40.64 36.67
C ALA A 20 12.20 -39.39 36.98
N GLU A 21 11.70 -38.24 37.42
CA GLU A 21 10.51 -37.94 38.23
C GLU A 21 10.21 -36.44 38.15
N ASN A 22 8.94 -36.08 38.29
CA ASN A 22 8.44 -34.73 38.50
C ASN A 22 8.24 -34.53 40.02
N PRO A 23 8.39 -33.34 40.61
CA PRO A 23 7.65 -32.99 41.81
C PRO A 23 6.67 -31.85 41.57
N GLN A 24 5.37 -32.17 41.71
CA GLN A 24 4.31 -31.23 42.05
C GLN A 24 4.34 -30.90 43.55
N SER A 25 3.88 -29.70 43.92
CA SER A 25 3.06 -29.47 45.12
C SER A 25 2.24 -28.19 44.92
N ASN A 26 0.94 -28.30 44.63
CA ASN A 26 -0.20 -28.27 45.57
C ASN A 26 -0.56 -26.83 46.00
N SER A 27 -1.79 -26.36 45.77
CA SER A 27 -2.95 -26.84 46.52
C SER A 27 -4.27 -26.79 45.75
N ALA A 28 -5.00 -27.89 45.84
CA ALA A 28 -6.42 -28.00 45.58
C ALA A 28 -7.21 -27.75 46.88
N LYS A 29 -8.45 -27.27 46.74
CA LYS A 29 -9.54 -27.60 47.66
C LYS A 29 -10.77 -27.99 46.85
N ASN A 30 -11.08 -29.28 46.92
CA ASN A 30 -12.32 -29.92 46.50
C ASN A 30 -13.46 -29.55 47.47
N CYS A 31 -14.70 -29.62 46.97
CA CYS A 31 -15.71 -30.51 47.54
C CYS A 31 -16.78 -30.89 46.50
N SER A 32 -17.02 -32.20 46.45
CA SER A 32 -18.02 -33.02 45.73
C SER A 32 -19.47 -32.70 46.14
N SER A 33 -20.56 -33.17 45.51
CA SER A 33 -20.86 -34.51 44.97
C SER A 33 -22.17 -34.55 44.14
N SER A 34 -22.16 -35.39 43.09
CA SER A 34 -23.23 -36.26 42.53
C SER A 34 -24.68 -35.77 42.38
N ASP A 35 -25.19 -35.78 41.14
CA ASP A 35 -26.29 -36.68 40.72
C ASP A 35 -26.49 -36.70 39.18
N ASP A 36 -27.14 -37.78 38.76
CA ASP A 36 -27.14 -38.47 37.47
C ASP A 36 -27.98 -37.87 36.32
N LEU A 37 -27.62 -38.30 35.10
CA LEU A 37 -28.46 -38.49 33.88
C LEU A 37 -29.10 -37.26 33.19
N SER A 38 -28.54 -36.86 32.03
CA SER A 38 -29.29 -36.82 30.74
C SER A 38 -28.47 -36.27 29.55
N ASN A 39 -28.18 -37.17 28.62
CA ASN A 39 -28.23 -37.04 27.17
C ASN A 39 -27.83 -35.73 26.44
N SER A 40 -26.81 -35.91 25.58
CA SER A 40 -26.84 -35.52 24.17
C SER A 40 -26.96 -34.02 23.86
N CYS A 41 -25.82 -33.32 23.90
CA CYS A 41 -25.59 -32.23 22.94
C CYS A 41 -24.12 -32.20 22.52
N LYS A 42 -23.93 -32.31 21.20
CA LYS A 42 -22.68 -32.47 20.48
C LYS A 42 -21.63 -31.45 20.91
N ALA A 43 -20.52 -31.94 21.46
CA ALA A 43 -19.27 -31.21 21.52
C ALA A 43 -18.80 -30.90 20.08
N THR A 44 -19.05 -29.68 19.60
CA THR A 44 -18.44 -29.21 18.35
C THR A 44 -17.03 -28.71 18.66
N SER A 45 -16.06 -29.52 18.28
CA SER A 45 -14.62 -29.27 18.42
C SER A 45 -14.22 -27.90 17.86
N SER A 46 -13.41 -27.17 18.62
CA SER A 46 -12.78 -25.87 18.36
C SER A 46 -11.69 -25.90 17.28
N VAL A 47 -11.93 -26.58 16.15
CA VAL A 47 -10.93 -26.77 15.09
C VAL A 47 -10.95 -25.58 14.10
N LYS A 48 -9.78 -24.98 13.85
CA LYS A 48 -9.59 -23.99 12.78
C LYS A 48 -9.85 -24.65 11.42
N ILE A 49 -10.85 -24.16 10.70
CA ILE A 49 -11.25 -24.63 9.38
C ILE A 49 -10.24 -24.11 8.34
N GLY A 50 -9.49 -25.03 7.74
CA GLY A 50 -8.50 -24.74 6.70
C GLY A 50 -9.14 -24.52 5.31
N CYS A 51 -8.29 -24.46 4.29
CA CYS A 51 -8.71 -24.43 2.89
C CYS A 51 -9.22 -25.82 2.45
N LEU A 52 -10.23 -25.87 1.56
CA LEU A 52 -10.72 -27.12 0.98
C LEU A 52 -9.57 -27.81 0.23
N LYS A 53 -9.26 -29.05 0.63
CA LYS A 53 -8.23 -29.85 -0.05
C LYS A 53 -8.80 -30.50 -1.29
N ARG A 54 -7.93 -30.77 -2.27
CA ARG A 54 -8.33 -31.42 -3.53
C ARG A 54 -8.98 -32.78 -3.30
N GLN A 55 -8.48 -33.54 -2.34
CA GLN A 55 -9.04 -34.84 -1.94
C GLN A 55 -10.46 -34.74 -1.35
N ASP A 56 -10.83 -33.59 -0.82
CA ASP A 56 -12.15 -33.34 -0.22
C ASP A 56 -13.11 -32.66 -1.22
N THR A 57 -12.71 -32.56 -2.49
CA THR A 57 -13.47 -31.91 -3.57
C THR A 57 -14.03 -32.99 -4.49
N CYS A 58 -15.35 -32.99 -4.74
CA CYS A 58 -15.93 -33.91 -5.72
C CYS A 58 -15.56 -33.48 -7.16
N PRO A 59 -15.60 -34.40 -8.14
CA PRO A 59 -15.22 -34.11 -9.53
C PRO A 59 -15.99 -32.92 -10.13
N GLU A 60 -17.28 -32.80 -9.83
CA GLU A 60 -18.14 -31.73 -10.34
C GLU A 60 -17.70 -30.36 -9.82
N LEU A 61 -17.43 -30.26 -8.52
CA LEU A 61 -16.94 -29.02 -7.90
C LEU A 61 -15.54 -28.65 -8.39
N GLN A 62 -14.70 -29.64 -8.69
CA GLN A 62 -13.39 -29.40 -9.28
C GLN A 62 -13.50 -28.82 -10.69
N LEU A 63 -14.40 -29.36 -11.53
CA LEU A 63 -14.71 -28.80 -12.85
C LEU A 63 -15.24 -27.35 -12.75
N GLU A 64 -16.10 -27.06 -11.77
CA GLU A 64 -16.57 -25.69 -11.54
C GLU A 64 -15.46 -24.74 -11.11
N LEU A 65 -14.52 -25.18 -10.26
CA LEU A 65 -13.36 -24.39 -9.84
C LEU A 65 -12.41 -24.09 -11.01
N ASP A 66 -12.23 -25.05 -11.92
CA ASP A 66 -11.42 -24.88 -13.12
C ASP A 66 -12.10 -23.90 -14.08
N GLY A 67 -13.42 -24.05 -14.32
CA GLY A 67 -14.20 -23.10 -15.11
C GLY A 67 -14.22 -21.68 -14.53
N LEU A 68 -14.27 -21.55 -13.21
CA LEU A 68 -14.15 -20.27 -12.51
C LEU A 68 -12.77 -19.63 -12.72
N SER A 69 -11.70 -20.43 -12.68
CA SER A 69 -10.35 -19.98 -12.96
C SER A 69 -10.27 -19.42 -14.38
N ASP A 70 -10.68 -20.21 -15.37
CA ASP A 70 -10.63 -19.84 -16.79
C ASP A 70 -11.42 -18.56 -17.06
N PHE A 71 -12.62 -18.45 -16.50
CA PHE A 71 -13.47 -17.27 -16.64
C PHE A 71 -12.74 -15.96 -16.28
N TYR A 72 -11.96 -15.98 -15.21
CA TYR A 72 -11.26 -14.79 -14.70
C TYR A 72 -9.82 -14.64 -15.22
N THR A 73 -9.21 -15.66 -15.82
CA THR A 73 -7.85 -15.57 -16.39
C THR A 73 -7.82 -15.32 -17.88
N LEU A 74 -8.88 -15.69 -18.64
CA LEU A 74 -8.94 -15.45 -20.08
C LEU A 74 -8.81 -13.96 -20.40
N THR A 75 -7.94 -13.62 -21.35
CA THR A 75 -7.65 -12.23 -21.73
C THR A 75 -8.90 -11.51 -22.23
N VAL A 76 -9.66 -12.18 -23.11
CA VAL A 76 -10.93 -11.70 -23.65
C VAL A 76 -12.03 -12.63 -23.15
N ASN A 77 -12.99 -12.08 -22.41
CA ASN A 77 -14.18 -12.79 -21.96
C ASN A 77 -15.35 -11.79 -21.94
N PRO A 78 -16.32 -11.90 -22.87
CA PRO A 78 -17.42 -10.94 -22.98
C PRO A 78 -18.40 -11.01 -21.82
N LEU A 79 -18.45 -12.13 -21.10
CA LEU A 79 -19.31 -12.34 -19.94
C LEU A 79 -18.71 -11.77 -18.64
N ARG A 80 -17.47 -11.24 -18.70
CA ARG A 80 -16.77 -10.68 -17.54
C ARG A 80 -16.70 -9.15 -17.64
N THR A 81 -17.23 -8.47 -16.62
CA THR A 81 -17.25 -7.01 -16.54
C THR A 81 -15.91 -6.36 -16.15
N CYS A 82 -14.92 -7.17 -15.73
CA CYS A 82 -13.62 -6.69 -15.27
C CYS A 82 -12.45 -7.20 -16.11
N SER A 83 -11.28 -6.59 -15.93
CA SER A 83 -10.04 -7.05 -16.55
C SER A 83 -9.60 -8.42 -16.03
N ALA A 84 -8.84 -9.16 -16.86
CA ALA A 84 -8.32 -10.47 -16.48
C ALA A 84 -7.48 -10.40 -15.20
N PHE A 85 -7.67 -11.39 -14.33
CA PHE A 85 -6.94 -11.48 -13.09
C PHE A 85 -5.51 -11.90 -13.35
N SER A 86 -4.56 -11.26 -12.67
CA SER A 86 -3.20 -11.76 -12.61
C SER A 86 -3.15 -13.12 -11.91
N ALA A 87 -2.14 -13.96 -12.21
CA ALA A 87 -1.94 -15.24 -11.53
C ALA A 87 -1.95 -15.13 -9.99
N SER A 88 -1.38 -14.04 -9.45
CA SER A 88 -1.38 -13.80 -8.00
C SER A 88 -2.76 -13.45 -7.43
N THR A 89 -3.56 -12.71 -8.19
CA THR A 89 -4.94 -12.37 -7.83
C THR A 89 -5.81 -13.62 -7.86
N MET A 90 -5.68 -14.41 -8.92
CA MET A 90 -6.41 -15.67 -9.11
C MET A 90 -6.15 -16.64 -7.96
N ARG A 91 -4.88 -16.89 -7.62
CA ARG A 91 -4.51 -17.78 -6.53
C ARG A 91 -5.19 -17.39 -5.20
N LYS A 92 -5.13 -16.10 -4.84
CA LYS A 92 -5.77 -15.58 -3.61
C LYS A 92 -7.29 -15.61 -3.67
N PHE A 93 -7.86 -15.44 -4.87
CA PHE A 93 -9.29 -15.54 -5.09
C PHE A 93 -9.77 -16.98 -4.84
N LEU A 94 -9.17 -17.97 -5.51
CA LEU A 94 -9.50 -19.38 -5.33
C LEU A 94 -9.26 -19.87 -3.90
N GLU A 95 -8.17 -19.43 -3.27
CA GLU A 95 -7.90 -19.76 -1.86
C GLU A 95 -9.05 -19.34 -0.94
N ARG A 96 -9.57 -18.11 -1.11
CA ARG A 96 -10.69 -17.60 -0.30
C ARG A 96 -11.99 -18.35 -0.57
N VAL A 97 -12.26 -18.66 -1.84
CA VAL A 97 -13.42 -19.47 -2.25
C VAL A 97 -13.34 -20.86 -1.62
N LYS A 98 -12.19 -21.53 -1.70
CA LYS A 98 -11.97 -22.85 -1.10
C LYS A 98 -12.07 -22.83 0.43
N CYS A 99 -11.59 -21.78 1.10
CA CYS A 99 -11.80 -21.62 2.53
C CYS A 99 -13.28 -21.48 2.90
N PHE A 100 -14.06 -20.73 2.11
CA PHE A 100 -15.50 -20.60 2.30
C PHE A 100 -16.24 -21.93 2.07
N LEU A 101 -15.91 -22.64 0.99
CA LEU A 101 -16.52 -23.94 0.70
C LEU A 101 -16.20 -24.97 1.79
N ASN A 102 -14.96 -25.00 2.31
CA ASN A 102 -14.64 -25.91 3.40
C ASN A 102 -15.38 -25.54 4.70
N PHE A 103 -15.62 -24.26 4.95
CA PHE A 103 -16.50 -23.83 6.04
C PHE A 103 -17.92 -24.35 5.84
N CYS A 104 -18.47 -24.20 4.63
CA CYS A 104 -19.81 -24.69 4.31
C CYS A 104 -19.91 -26.21 4.47
N ARG A 105 -18.93 -26.96 3.96
CA ARG A 105 -18.85 -28.43 4.08
C ARG A 105 -18.91 -28.92 5.52
N ILE A 106 -18.25 -28.20 6.44
CA ILE A 106 -18.17 -28.60 7.85
C ILE A 106 -19.41 -28.15 8.64
N LYS A 107 -19.96 -26.97 8.33
CA LYS A 107 -21.08 -26.38 9.08
C LYS A 107 -22.46 -26.80 8.58
N TYR A 108 -22.56 -27.17 7.31
CA TYR A 108 -23.80 -27.59 6.65
C TYR A 108 -23.58 -28.92 5.90
N PRO A 109 -23.16 -30.00 6.59
CA PRO A 109 -22.85 -31.28 5.96
C PRO A 109 -24.05 -31.93 5.24
N GLU A 110 -25.26 -31.54 5.61
CA GLU A 110 -26.52 -32.00 5.00
C GLU A 110 -26.81 -31.38 3.63
N ARG A 111 -26.16 -30.26 3.28
CA ARG A 111 -26.34 -29.57 2.01
C ARG A 111 -25.26 -30.01 1.02
N LYS A 112 -25.64 -30.22 -0.25
CA LYS A 112 -24.69 -30.50 -1.34
C LYS A 112 -23.69 -29.34 -1.45
N LEU A 113 -22.40 -29.65 -1.45
CA LEU A 113 -21.34 -28.66 -1.58
C LEU A 113 -21.21 -28.13 -3.01
N ASP A 114 -21.63 -26.90 -3.24
CA ASP A 114 -21.50 -26.20 -4.52
C ASP A 114 -21.32 -24.67 -4.32
N PHE A 115 -21.22 -23.90 -5.40
CA PHE A 115 -21.07 -22.45 -5.31
C PHE A 115 -22.32 -21.71 -4.85
N THR A 116 -23.50 -22.33 -4.87
CA THR A 116 -24.78 -21.67 -4.56
C THR A 116 -24.88 -21.22 -3.10
N PHE A 117 -24.07 -21.79 -2.20
CA PHE A 117 -23.92 -21.32 -0.83
C PHE A 117 -23.63 -19.81 -0.72
N VAL A 118 -22.99 -19.21 -1.73
CA VAL A 118 -22.70 -17.77 -1.71
C VAL A 118 -23.95 -16.90 -1.87
N ASN A 119 -25.04 -17.45 -2.40
CA ASN A 119 -26.32 -16.76 -2.54
C ASN A 119 -27.10 -16.69 -1.22
N ASP A 120 -26.72 -17.50 -0.25
CA ASP A 120 -27.30 -17.54 1.08
C ASP A 120 -26.57 -16.55 2.00
N VAL A 121 -27.19 -15.40 2.25
CA VAL A 121 -26.58 -14.30 2.99
C VAL A 121 -26.34 -14.67 4.45
N ASP A 122 -27.17 -15.53 5.03
CA ASP A 122 -27.01 -15.98 6.41
C ASP A 122 -25.79 -16.88 6.55
N VAL A 123 -25.54 -17.77 5.57
CA VAL A 123 -24.31 -18.56 5.51
C VAL A 123 -23.08 -17.66 5.35
N VAL A 124 -23.14 -16.66 4.48
CA VAL A 124 -22.03 -15.72 4.28
C VAL A 124 -21.77 -14.90 5.55
N GLN A 125 -22.81 -14.45 6.24
CA GLN A 125 -22.70 -13.70 7.48
C GLN A 125 -22.09 -14.58 8.59
N ALA A 126 -22.55 -15.84 8.72
CA ALA A 126 -21.98 -16.80 9.66
C ALA A 126 -20.48 -17.06 9.38
N TYR A 127 -20.08 -17.12 8.10
CA TYR A 127 -18.68 -17.25 7.73
C TYR A 127 -17.86 -15.99 8.06
N ILE A 128 -18.42 -14.80 7.86
CA ILE A 128 -17.78 -13.53 8.24
C ILE A 128 -17.56 -13.46 9.75
N THR A 129 -18.59 -13.78 10.55
CA THR A 129 -18.52 -13.87 12.00
C THR A 129 -17.45 -14.89 12.42
N TYR A 130 -17.41 -16.06 11.80
CA TYR A 130 -16.35 -17.04 12.03
C TYR A 130 -14.94 -16.47 11.76
N GLN A 131 -14.76 -15.71 10.68
CA GLN A 131 -13.46 -15.13 10.34
C GLN A 131 -13.03 -14.02 11.30
N LEU A 132 -13.97 -13.20 11.79
CA LEU A 132 -13.68 -12.11 12.71
C LEU A 132 -13.51 -12.61 14.15
N ASP A 133 -14.47 -13.39 14.65
CA ASP A 133 -14.59 -13.65 16.08
C ASP A 133 -13.88 -14.93 16.51
N PHE A 134 -13.80 -15.94 15.63
CA PHE A 134 -13.11 -17.20 15.94
C PHE A 134 -11.70 -17.25 15.36
N ARG A 135 -11.50 -16.73 14.14
CA ARG A 135 -10.19 -16.70 13.49
C ARG A 135 -9.38 -15.45 13.79
N HIS A 136 -10.00 -14.43 14.37
CA HIS A 136 -9.38 -13.14 14.68
C HIS A 136 -8.66 -12.54 13.47
N LEU A 137 -9.23 -12.71 12.28
CA LEU A 137 -8.65 -12.13 11.08
C LEU A 137 -8.89 -10.62 11.07
N ASN A 138 -7.87 -9.88 10.62
CA ASN A 138 -8.01 -8.45 10.37
C ASN A 138 -9.19 -8.16 9.44
N ILE A 139 -9.94 -7.10 9.74
CA ILE A 139 -11.12 -6.67 8.97
C ILE A 139 -10.78 -6.54 7.47
N SER A 140 -9.59 -6.04 7.13
CA SER A 140 -9.12 -5.93 5.74
C SER A 140 -9.01 -7.27 5.01
N THR A 141 -8.68 -8.35 5.70
CA THR A 141 -8.65 -9.72 5.15
C THR A 141 -10.07 -10.23 4.92
N VAL A 142 -11.00 -9.92 5.83
CA VAL A 142 -12.42 -10.29 5.71
C VAL A 142 -13.10 -9.52 4.57
N VAL A 143 -12.82 -8.22 4.41
CA VAL A 143 -13.27 -7.41 3.26
C VAL A 143 -12.81 -8.03 1.94
N ARG A 144 -11.55 -8.49 1.85
CA ARG A 144 -11.06 -9.18 0.65
C ARG A 144 -11.71 -10.55 0.42
N THR A 145 -12.18 -11.18 1.49
CA THR A 145 -12.91 -12.45 1.44
C THR A 145 -14.31 -12.22 0.88
N ILE A 146 -15.06 -11.23 1.38
CA ILE A 146 -16.36 -10.89 0.79
C ILE A 146 -16.23 -10.39 -0.65
N THR A 147 -15.15 -9.68 -1.03
CA THR A 147 -14.88 -9.37 -2.46
C THR A 147 -14.73 -10.62 -3.32
N ALA A 148 -14.05 -11.66 -2.80
CA ALA A 148 -13.96 -12.93 -3.50
C ALA A 148 -15.35 -13.56 -3.65
N LEU A 149 -16.16 -13.60 -2.58
CA LEU A 149 -17.51 -14.14 -2.64
C LEU A 149 -18.43 -13.37 -3.60
N ILE A 150 -18.31 -12.04 -3.69
CA ILE A 150 -19.02 -11.24 -4.71
C ILE A 150 -18.60 -11.68 -6.11
N ASN A 151 -17.30 -11.85 -6.38
CA ASN A 151 -16.86 -12.34 -7.69
C ASN A 151 -17.34 -13.78 -7.98
N LEU A 152 -17.41 -14.65 -6.97
CA LEU A 152 -18.00 -15.97 -7.11
C LEU A 152 -19.49 -15.87 -7.50
N ALA A 153 -20.26 -15.01 -6.83
CA ALA A 153 -21.66 -14.75 -7.17
C ALA A 153 -21.81 -14.18 -8.59
N LYS A 154 -20.93 -13.26 -9.02
CA LYS A 154 -20.91 -12.76 -10.41
C LYS A 154 -20.67 -13.86 -11.43
N TYR A 155 -19.81 -14.82 -11.10
CA TYR A 155 -19.60 -15.99 -11.95
C TYR A 155 -20.86 -16.85 -12.03
N ILE A 156 -21.54 -17.13 -10.92
CA ILE A 156 -22.79 -17.91 -10.92
C ILE A 156 -23.86 -17.24 -11.80
N HIS A 157 -24.04 -15.92 -11.65
CA HIS A 157 -25.08 -15.14 -12.34
C HIS A 157 -24.61 -14.54 -13.68
N ARG A 158 -23.50 -15.03 -14.24
CA ARG A 158 -22.86 -14.47 -15.45
C ARG A 158 -23.74 -14.48 -16.71
N ALA A 159 -24.75 -15.35 -16.76
CA ALA A 159 -25.68 -15.48 -17.87
C ALA A 159 -26.96 -14.64 -17.70
N SER A 160 -27.13 -13.95 -16.56
CA SER A 160 -28.29 -13.10 -16.29
C SER A 160 -28.14 -11.75 -16.99
N GLU A 161 -29.20 -11.28 -17.66
CA GLU A 161 -29.21 -10.01 -18.39
C GLU A 161 -28.95 -8.80 -17.46
N ASP A 162 -29.47 -8.84 -16.22
CA ASP A 162 -29.26 -7.82 -15.20
C ASP A 162 -28.48 -8.36 -13.99
N MET A 163 -27.24 -8.77 -14.24
CA MET A 163 -26.36 -9.35 -13.21
C MET A 163 -26.08 -8.38 -12.05
N ASP A 164 -25.93 -7.07 -12.30
CA ASP A 164 -25.55 -6.12 -11.24
C ASP A 164 -26.71 -5.73 -10.32
N SER A 165 -27.97 -5.89 -10.74
CA SER A 165 -29.18 -5.72 -9.92
C SER A 165 -29.66 -7.00 -9.23
N CYS A 166 -28.96 -8.12 -9.41
CA CYS A 166 -29.23 -9.37 -8.70
C CYS A 166 -29.27 -9.11 -7.17
N VAL A 167 -30.40 -9.42 -6.54
CA VAL A 167 -30.69 -9.14 -5.11
C VAL A 167 -29.57 -9.66 -4.20
N GLN A 168 -29.02 -10.82 -4.51
CA GLN A 168 -27.98 -11.51 -3.78
C GLN A 168 -26.67 -10.75 -3.89
N LEU A 169 -26.31 -10.27 -5.08
CA LEU A 169 -25.13 -9.43 -5.29
C LEU A 169 -25.27 -8.09 -4.56
N VAL A 170 -26.46 -7.48 -4.57
CA VAL A 170 -26.73 -6.24 -3.81
C VAL A 170 -26.54 -6.47 -2.30
N ARG A 171 -27.08 -7.56 -1.75
CA ARG A 171 -26.91 -7.91 -0.33
C ARG A 171 -25.43 -8.13 0.04
N LEU A 172 -24.67 -8.85 -0.79
CA LEU A 172 -23.23 -9.04 -0.56
C LEU A 172 -22.44 -7.73 -0.66
N LYS A 173 -22.78 -6.85 -1.61
CA LYS A 173 -22.21 -5.49 -1.73
C LYS A 173 -22.49 -4.66 -0.47
N ASN A 174 -23.68 -4.77 0.12
CA ASN A 174 -24.03 -4.07 1.38
C ASN A 174 -23.18 -4.56 2.56
N VAL A 175 -23.01 -5.88 2.70
CA VAL A 175 -22.12 -6.46 3.73
C VAL A 175 -20.68 -5.98 3.53
N GLN A 176 -20.20 -5.96 2.29
CA GLN A 176 -18.87 -5.42 1.96
C GLN A 176 -18.74 -3.94 2.34
N ARG A 177 -19.76 -3.11 2.06
CA ARG A 177 -19.76 -1.68 2.38
C ARG A 177 -19.66 -1.46 3.90
N GLN A 178 -20.47 -2.17 4.69
CA GLN A 178 -20.42 -2.10 6.16
C GLN A 178 -19.04 -2.50 6.71
N LEU A 179 -18.48 -3.61 6.23
CA LEU A 179 -17.14 -4.05 6.65
C LEU A 179 -16.05 -3.05 6.23
N SER A 180 -16.18 -2.43 5.05
CA SER A 180 -15.23 -1.44 4.55
C SER A 180 -15.28 -0.14 5.37
N GLN A 181 -16.47 0.30 5.77
CA GLN A 181 -16.64 1.42 6.71
C GLN A 181 -16.01 1.10 8.05
N ARG A 182 -16.28 -0.07 8.63
CA ARG A 182 -15.65 -0.51 9.89
C ARG A 182 -14.12 -0.58 9.79
N GLN A 183 -13.60 -1.07 8.67
CA GLN A 183 -12.15 -1.07 8.39
C GLN A 183 -11.58 0.35 8.36
N GLN A 184 -12.27 1.28 7.72
CA GLN A 184 -11.86 2.67 7.62
C GLN A 184 -11.82 3.34 9.00
N SER A 185 -12.87 3.19 9.81
CA SER A 185 -12.93 3.72 11.17
C SER A 185 -11.83 3.14 12.05
N HIS A 186 -11.60 1.82 11.99
CA HIS A 186 -10.50 1.19 12.72
C HIS A 186 -9.13 1.73 12.28
N ARG A 187 -8.91 1.93 10.98
CA ARG A 187 -7.64 2.49 10.47
C ARG A 187 -7.41 3.92 10.99
N LEU A 188 -8.45 4.75 11.00
CA LEU A 188 -8.38 6.12 11.51
C LEU A 188 -8.10 6.13 13.02
N ALA A 189 -8.78 5.27 13.78
CA ALA A 189 -8.55 5.14 15.22
C ALA A 189 -7.14 4.62 15.54
N THR A 190 -6.58 3.69 14.76
CA THR A 190 -5.18 3.25 14.91
C THR A 190 -4.20 4.39 14.60
N LYS A 191 -4.46 5.18 13.55
CA LYS A 191 -3.64 6.37 13.22
C LYS A 191 -3.70 7.44 14.31
N ALA A 192 -4.84 7.59 14.98
CA ALA A 192 -5.01 8.48 16.12
C ALA A 192 -4.43 7.90 17.43
N GLY A 193 -3.82 6.71 17.42
CA GLY A 193 -3.27 6.07 18.62
C GLY A 193 -4.33 5.49 19.58
N LEU A 194 -5.60 5.47 19.19
CA LEU A 194 -6.72 5.04 20.03
C LEU A 194 -6.90 3.52 20.09
N CYS A 195 -6.38 2.78 19.10
CA CYS A 195 -6.46 1.32 19.09
C CYS A 195 -5.23 0.68 18.41
N GLY A 196 -4.46 -0.06 19.20
CA GLY A 196 -3.32 -0.86 18.73
C GLY A 196 -2.26 -1.04 19.81
N ASN A 197 -1.66 -2.23 19.90
CA ASN A 197 -0.43 -2.41 20.67
C ASN A 197 0.64 -1.51 20.05
N LYS A 198 1.34 -0.72 20.87
CA LYS A 198 2.47 0.14 20.46
C LYS A 198 3.61 -0.73 19.91
N THR A 199 3.49 -1.25 18.69
CA THR A 199 4.67 -1.73 17.97
C THR A 199 5.55 -0.52 17.76
N SER A 200 6.83 -0.60 18.14
CA SER A 200 7.79 0.49 17.93
C SER A 200 7.68 1.00 16.49
N THR A 201 7.31 2.28 16.36
CA THR A 201 7.10 2.89 15.06
C THR A 201 8.47 3.09 14.42
N PHE A 202 8.63 2.61 13.19
CA PHE A 202 9.90 2.76 12.48
C PHE A 202 9.98 4.17 11.87
N MET A 203 10.91 4.98 12.37
CA MET A 203 11.12 6.38 11.96
C MET A 203 12.22 6.52 10.91
N PHE A 204 12.26 7.68 10.25
CA PHE A 204 13.33 8.00 9.31
C PHE A 204 14.71 8.08 9.99
N GLN A 205 14.76 8.50 11.26
CA GLN A 205 15.99 8.49 12.03
C GLN A 205 16.62 7.09 12.10
N HIS A 206 15.83 6.04 12.31
CA HIS A 206 16.34 4.67 12.31
C HIS A 206 16.98 4.27 10.96
N LEU A 207 16.50 4.84 9.85
CA LEU A 207 17.08 4.62 8.53
C LEU A 207 18.44 5.31 8.40
N LEU A 208 18.55 6.55 8.89
CA LEU A 208 19.81 7.28 8.95
C LEU A 208 20.82 6.58 9.85
N ASP A 209 20.41 6.18 11.06
CA ASP A 209 21.27 5.46 12.02
C ASP A 209 21.78 4.15 11.42
N THR A 210 20.94 3.44 10.68
CA THR A 210 21.33 2.22 9.95
C THR A 210 22.36 2.53 8.86
N ILE A 211 22.17 3.58 8.07
CA ILE A 211 23.11 3.99 7.02
C ILE A 211 24.46 4.36 7.65
N THR A 212 24.46 5.19 8.70
CA THR A 212 25.67 5.62 9.42
C THR A 212 26.39 4.41 10.01
N SER A 213 25.69 3.53 10.74
CA SER A 213 26.30 2.34 11.34
C SER A 213 26.90 1.40 10.29
N LEU A 214 26.20 1.20 9.17
CA LEU A 214 26.71 0.39 8.08
C LEU A 214 27.92 1.03 7.41
N GLN A 215 27.94 2.36 7.24
CA GLN A 215 29.09 3.10 6.69
C GLN A 215 30.32 2.92 7.57
N ASP A 216 30.18 3.15 8.88
CA ASP A 216 31.27 2.97 9.85
C ASP A 216 31.84 1.54 9.81
N LYS A 217 30.95 0.55 9.65
CA LYS A 217 31.33 -0.85 9.49
C LYS A 217 32.01 -1.11 8.14
N VAL A 218 31.58 -0.50 7.04
CA VAL A 218 32.27 -0.62 5.74
C VAL A 218 33.71 -0.15 5.89
N ASP A 219 33.94 1.00 6.53
CA ASP A 219 35.29 1.53 6.66
C ASP A 219 36.14 0.72 7.66
N SER A 220 35.55 0.27 8.76
CA SER A 220 36.24 -0.52 9.80
C SER A 220 36.61 -1.93 9.35
N TYR A 221 35.82 -2.54 8.47
CA TYR A 221 36.03 -3.93 8.04
C TYR A 221 36.74 -4.05 6.68
N ARG A 222 37.32 -2.96 6.15
CA ARG A 222 38.10 -3.03 4.89
C ARG A 222 39.16 -4.14 4.95
N GLY A 223 39.14 -5.01 3.93
CA GLY A 223 40.04 -6.16 3.83
C GLY A 223 39.58 -7.42 4.58
N SER A 224 38.51 -7.36 5.36
CA SER A 224 37.89 -8.53 5.99
C SER A 224 37.04 -9.34 5.00
N PRO A 225 36.92 -10.68 5.16
CA PRO A 225 35.93 -11.47 4.41
C PRO A 225 34.48 -11.00 4.60
N ARG A 226 34.19 -10.32 5.73
CA ARG A 226 32.85 -9.77 6.02
C ARG A 226 32.56 -8.47 5.28
N HIS A 227 33.60 -7.79 4.79
CA HIS A 227 33.51 -6.47 4.14
C HIS A 227 32.47 -6.44 3.04
N THR A 228 32.54 -7.38 2.10
CA THR A 228 31.68 -7.40 0.92
C THR A 228 30.20 -7.54 1.29
N ARG A 229 29.87 -8.28 2.36
CA ARG A 229 28.48 -8.42 2.84
C ARG A 229 27.98 -7.15 3.53
N ILE A 230 28.82 -6.47 4.29
CA ILE A 230 28.48 -5.18 4.92
C ILE A 230 28.28 -4.12 3.83
N LEU A 231 29.18 -4.09 2.83
CA LEU A 231 29.08 -3.21 1.68
C LEU A 231 27.82 -3.47 0.85
N HIS A 232 27.43 -4.74 0.68
CA HIS A 232 26.14 -5.11 0.10
C HIS A 232 24.96 -4.48 0.85
N ASP A 233 24.92 -4.62 2.19
CA ASP A 233 23.82 -4.08 3.02
C ASP A 233 23.78 -2.56 2.95
N PHE A 234 24.95 -1.91 3.02
CA PHE A 234 25.08 -0.47 2.91
C PHE A 234 24.57 0.04 1.56
N VAL A 235 25.04 -0.52 0.44
CA VAL A 235 24.60 -0.11 -0.90
C VAL A 235 23.11 -0.38 -1.10
N LEU A 236 22.57 -1.48 -0.57
CA LEU A 236 21.15 -1.79 -0.67
C LEU A 236 20.28 -0.70 -0.03
N ILE A 237 20.59 -0.32 1.22
CA ILE A 237 19.81 0.69 1.95
C ILE A 237 20.05 2.08 1.38
N SER A 238 21.29 2.45 1.10
CA SER A 238 21.63 3.77 0.56
C SER A 238 21.03 4.00 -0.82
N LEU A 239 21.07 2.99 -1.72
CA LEU A 239 20.43 3.09 -3.04
C LEU A 239 18.91 3.19 -2.94
N TYR A 240 18.30 2.49 -1.98
CA TYR A 240 16.86 2.58 -1.74
C TYR A 240 16.43 4.01 -1.38
N VAL A 241 17.19 4.70 -0.52
CA VAL A 241 16.86 6.06 -0.06
C VAL A 241 17.15 7.12 -1.12
N THR A 242 18.24 6.94 -1.87
CA THR A 242 18.74 7.98 -2.80
C THR A 242 18.13 7.91 -4.20
N SER A 243 17.76 6.72 -4.68
CA SER A 243 17.36 6.56 -6.09
C SER A 243 16.24 5.56 -6.32
N MET A 244 15.98 4.63 -5.39
CA MET A 244 15.05 3.51 -5.59
C MET A 244 14.06 3.31 -4.46
N CYS A 245 13.24 4.33 -4.18
CA CYS A 245 12.19 4.28 -3.17
C CYS A 245 10.97 3.44 -3.63
N GLY A 246 11.21 2.24 -4.20
CA GLY A 246 10.23 1.31 -4.75
C GLY A 246 9.59 0.40 -3.70
N ARG A 247 8.83 -0.62 -4.12
CA ARG A 247 8.38 -1.69 -3.20
C ARG A 247 9.45 -2.79 -3.20
N SER A 248 9.22 -3.83 -2.40
CA SER A 248 10.14 -4.96 -2.29
C SER A 248 10.44 -5.64 -3.62
N LYS A 249 9.48 -5.63 -4.56
CA LYS A 249 9.66 -6.26 -5.88
C LYS A 249 10.77 -5.54 -6.66
N GLU A 250 10.69 -4.22 -6.71
CA GLU A 250 11.50 -3.38 -7.58
C GLU A 250 13.00 -3.53 -7.27
N ILE A 251 13.35 -3.54 -5.99
CA ILE A 251 14.73 -3.67 -5.48
C ILE A 251 15.23 -5.11 -5.65
N ARG A 252 14.44 -6.09 -5.20
CA ARG A 252 14.90 -7.49 -5.16
C ARG A 252 15.06 -8.11 -6.55
N THR A 253 14.35 -7.58 -7.55
CA THR A 253 14.46 -8.03 -8.96
C THR A 253 15.34 -7.13 -9.80
N LEU A 254 15.99 -6.13 -9.21
CA LEU A 254 16.92 -5.25 -9.92
C LEU A 254 18.07 -6.08 -10.48
N GLN A 255 18.28 -6.01 -11.79
CA GLN A 255 19.37 -6.71 -12.47
C GLN A 255 20.53 -5.76 -12.72
N LEU A 256 21.75 -6.25 -12.59
CA LEU A 256 22.97 -5.51 -12.90
C LEU A 256 23.38 -5.80 -14.35
N PHE A 257 23.62 -4.74 -15.11
CA PHE A 257 24.22 -4.77 -16.44
C PHE A 257 25.48 -3.91 -16.45
N GLN A 258 26.57 -4.42 -17.00
CA GLN A 258 27.84 -3.70 -17.12
C GLN A 258 28.19 -3.57 -18.60
N GLU A 259 28.40 -2.34 -19.07
CA GLU A 259 28.73 -2.02 -20.47
C GLU A 259 30.19 -2.33 -20.85
N CYS A 260 30.94 -3.05 -20.02
CA CYS A 260 32.38 -3.34 -20.18
C CYS A 260 32.75 -4.21 -21.40
N VAL A 261 31.89 -4.33 -22.41
CA VAL A 261 32.23 -4.85 -23.73
C VAL A 261 32.28 -3.65 -24.67
N GLU A 262 33.50 -3.19 -24.99
CA GLU A 262 33.75 -2.03 -25.86
C GLU A 262 32.80 -2.02 -27.08
N GLY A 263 32.07 -0.92 -27.24
CA GLY A 263 31.24 -0.64 -28.40
C GLY A 263 29.77 -1.07 -28.33
N LYS A 264 29.27 -1.56 -27.18
CA LYS A 264 27.83 -1.85 -27.00
C LYS A 264 27.17 -0.88 -26.01
N GLU A 265 26.53 0.14 -26.54
CA GLU A 265 25.59 0.97 -25.80
C GLU A 265 24.43 0.10 -25.29
N PHE A 266 24.09 0.18 -24.00
CA PHE A 266 22.97 -0.57 -23.47
C PHE A 266 21.65 -0.01 -24.01
N HIS A 267 21.02 -0.77 -24.91
CA HIS A 267 19.68 -0.48 -25.36
C HIS A 267 18.64 -1.16 -24.46
N PHE A 268 17.96 -0.38 -23.63
CA PHE A 268 16.87 -0.89 -22.79
C PHE A 268 15.61 -1.15 -23.63
N ASP A 269 15.20 -2.41 -23.75
CA ASP A 269 13.92 -2.75 -24.37
C ASP A 269 12.77 -2.50 -23.38
N TRP A 270 12.03 -1.42 -23.59
CA TRP A 270 10.84 -1.08 -22.79
C TRP A 270 9.70 -2.10 -22.88
N LYS A 271 9.78 -3.10 -23.76
CA LYS A 271 8.86 -4.25 -23.76
C LYS A 271 9.25 -5.30 -22.72
N THR A 272 10.52 -5.35 -22.32
CA THR A 272 10.98 -6.25 -21.25
C THR A 272 10.54 -5.73 -19.88
N LYS A 273 9.80 -6.56 -19.15
CA LYS A 273 9.34 -6.25 -17.78
C LYS A 273 10.44 -6.57 -16.77
N CYS A 274 11.52 -5.78 -16.79
CA CYS A 274 12.59 -5.86 -15.81
C CYS A 274 12.97 -4.48 -15.27
N ASN A 275 13.65 -4.46 -14.13
CA ASN A 275 14.36 -3.28 -13.64
C ASN A 275 15.85 -3.57 -13.79
N VAL A 276 16.60 -2.62 -14.35
CA VAL A 276 18.02 -2.81 -14.68
C VAL A 276 18.83 -1.62 -14.16
N PHE A 277 19.92 -1.94 -13.48
CA PHE A 277 20.95 -1.02 -13.05
C PHE A 277 22.14 -1.18 -14.01
N VAL A 278 22.40 -0.13 -14.78
CA VAL A 278 23.43 -0.09 -15.82
C VAL A 278 24.64 0.63 -15.29
N VAL A 279 25.80 0.00 -15.46
CA VAL A 279 27.11 0.56 -15.20
C VAL A 279 27.74 0.87 -16.54
N SER A 280 27.94 2.17 -16.81
CA SER A 280 28.63 2.62 -18.01
C SER A 280 30.06 2.09 -18.05
N ALA A 281 30.58 1.91 -19.27
CA ALA A 281 32.00 1.61 -19.49
C ALA A 281 32.90 2.73 -18.90
N ASP A 282 32.43 3.98 -18.98
CA ASP A 282 33.00 5.10 -18.24
C ASP A 282 32.56 4.95 -16.79
N GLU A 283 33.42 4.34 -15.95
CA GLU A 283 33.13 3.83 -14.61
C GLU A 283 32.43 4.80 -13.63
N GLY A 284 32.12 6.05 -14.00
CA GLY A 284 31.41 7.06 -13.22
C GLY A 284 29.93 7.26 -13.53
N LYS A 285 29.38 6.74 -14.64
CA LYS A 285 27.95 6.93 -14.97
C LYS A 285 27.12 5.69 -14.65
N PHE A 286 26.14 5.84 -13.77
CA PHE A 286 25.16 4.79 -13.52
C PHE A 286 23.77 5.22 -13.98
N THR A 287 23.05 4.30 -14.59
CA THR A 287 21.68 4.54 -15.02
C THR A 287 20.76 3.45 -14.49
N LEU A 288 19.67 3.86 -13.86
CA LEU A 288 18.63 2.97 -13.40
C LEU A 288 17.43 3.04 -14.35
N TYR A 289 17.03 1.87 -14.85
CA TYR A 289 15.81 1.67 -15.62
C TYR A 289 14.80 0.90 -14.76
N GLU A 290 13.61 1.47 -14.59
CA GLU A 290 12.52 0.82 -13.88
C GLU A 290 11.31 0.64 -14.79
N ASN A 291 11.00 -0.62 -15.11
CA ASN A 291 9.91 -1.01 -16.02
C ASN A 291 9.10 -2.21 -15.51
N ASP A 292 9.36 -2.70 -14.29
CA ASP A 292 8.59 -3.77 -13.68
C ASP A 292 8.09 -3.41 -12.27
N PHE A 293 7.00 -2.65 -12.24
CA PHE A 293 6.33 -2.24 -11.01
C PHE A 293 4.81 -2.18 -11.14
N LYS A 294 4.12 -2.19 -10.00
CA LYS A 294 2.66 -2.41 -9.91
C LYS A 294 1.83 -1.41 -10.72
N ASN A 295 2.23 -0.14 -10.73
CA ASN A 295 1.46 0.96 -11.29
C ASN A 295 2.06 1.48 -12.62
N LEU A 296 2.80 0.62 -13.34
CA LEU A 296 3.48 0.98 -14.60
C LEU A 296 2.52 1.63 -15.62
N ARG A 297 1.29 1.14 -15.71
CA ARG A 297 0.28 1.68 -16.64
C ARG A 297 -0.10 3.14 -16.36
N SER A 298 0.03 3.58 -15.11
CA SER A 298 -0.37 4.93 -14.69
C SER A 298 0.79 5.91 -14.68
N HIS A 299 2.00 5.45 -14.39
CA HIS A 299 3.17 6.33 -14.27
C HIS A 299 4.16 6.21 -15.44
N GLY A 300 4.00 5.20 -16.30
CA GLY A 300 4.96 4.89 -17.36
C GLY A 300 6.30 4.37 -16.81
N PRO A 301 7.18 3.86 -17.68
CA PRO A 301 8.55 3.53 -17.29
C PRO A 301 9.32 4.73 -16.74
N SER A 302 10.39 4.47 -15.97
CA SER A 302 11.25 5.53 -15.42
C SER A 302 12.73 5.26 -15.69
N LYS A 303 13.48 6.33 -15.97
CA LYS A 303 14.95 6.33 -16.08
C LYS A 303 15.50 7.33 -15.08
N PHE A 304 16.47 6.91 -14.27
CA PHE A 304 17.19 7.78 -13.33
C PHE A 304 18.68 7.71 -13.63
N GLU A 305 19.28 8.87 -13.87
CA GLU A 305 20.74 8.98 -13.98
C GLU A 305 21.28 9.31 -12.59
N ILE A 306 22.19 8.49 -12.10
CA ILE A 306 22.88 8.70 -10.83
C ILE A 306 24.16 9.45 -11.18
N ASP A 307 24.25 10.69 -10.71
CA ASP A 307 25.40 11.54 -10.96
C ASP A 307 26.65 10.93 -10.30
N SER A 308 27.73 10.88 -11.09
CA SER A 308 29.09 10.54 -10.65
C SER A 308 29.55 11.28 -9.39
N SER A 309 29.02 12.49 -9.15
CA SER A 309 29.33 13.31 -7.96
C SER A 309 28.62 12.85 -6.69
N MET A 310 27.62 11.97 -6.78
CA MET A 310 26.88 11.49 -5.61
C MET A 310 27.81 10.70 -4.68
N TRP A 311 27.73 11.00 -3.38
CA TRP A 311 28.56 10.39 -2.34
C TRP A 311 28.50 8.85 -2.29
N LEU A 312 27.41 8.25 -2.80
CA LEU A 312 27.20 6.80 -2.83
C LEU A 312 27.98 6.09 -3.96
N VAL A 313 28.38 6.81 -5.01
CA VAL A 313 29.01 6.26 -6.23
C VAL A 313 30.26 5.43 -5.93
N PRO A 314 31.23 5.88 -5.10
CA PRO A 314 32.42 5.08 -4.79
C PRO A 314 32.10 3.71 -4.19
N TYR A 315 31.12 3.65 -3.28
CA TYR A 315 30.70 2.41 -2.64
C TYR A 315 29.98 1.47 -3.59
N VAL A 316 29.16 2.01 -4.49
CA VAL A 316 28.49 1.23 -5.54
C VAL A 316 29.51 0.61 -6.49
N LYS A 317 30.53 1.36 -6.93
CA LYS A 317 31.63 0.82 -7.74
C LYS A 317 32.36 -0.32 -7.03
N GLU A 318 32.73 -0.09 -5.78
CA GLU A 318 33.42 -1.11 -4.98
C GLU A 318 32.56 -2.37 -4.80
N TYR A 319 31.27 -2.19 -4.50
CA TYR A 319 30.33 -3.28 -4.35
C TYR A 319 30.21 -4.11 -5.62
N ILE A 320 30.03 -3.45 -6.78
CA ILE A 320 29.88 -4.13 -8.06
C ILE A 320 31.11 -4.98 -8.39
N ARG A 321 32.33 -4.46 -8.13
CA ARG A 321 33.59 -5.20 -8.34
C ARG A 321 33.69 -6.43 -7.45
N LYS A 322 33.24 -6.34 -6.19
CA LYS A 322 33.28 -7.45 -5.22
C LYS A 322 32.04 -8.33 -5.23
N ARG A 323 30.99 -7.98 -5.99
CA ARG A 323 29.69 -8.68 -5.98
C ARG A 323 29.84 -10.16 -6.33
N THR A 324 30.78 -10.51 -7.19
CA THR A 324 31.06 -11.89 -7.60
C THR A 324 31.40 -12.80 -6.41
N ASP A 325 32.04 -12.25 -5.37
CA ASP A 325 32.42 -12.99 -4.17
C ASP A 325 31.20 -13.48 -3.37
N LEU A 326 30.07 -12.77 -3.51
CA LEU A 326 28.81 -13.11 -2.83
C LEU A 326 27.96 -14.14 -3.58
N LEU A 327 28.30 -14.47 -4.83
CA LEU A 327 27.50 -15.38 -5.65
C LEU A 327 27.61 -16.84 -5.20
N CYS A 328 28.66 -17.21 -4.44
CA CYS A 328 28.85 -18.59 -3.95
C CYS A 328 28.71 -19.65 -5.08
N GLY A 329 29.24 -19.37 -6.26
CA GLY A 329 29.17 -20.25 -7.44
C GLY A 329 27.82 -20.22 -8.19
N LYS A 330 26.87 -19.35 -7.83
CA LYS A 330 25.62 -19.15 -8.57
C LYS A 330 25.82 -18.18 -9.75
N SER A 331 25.00 -18.35 -10.79
CA SER A 331 24.99 -17.49 -11.97
C SER A 331 23.65 -16.78 -12.10
N HIS A 332 23.62 -15.47 -11.82
CA HIS A 332 22.48 -14.60 -12.09
C HIS A 332 22.89 -13.11 -12.13
N SER A 333 22.08 -12.28 -12.78
CA SER A 333 22.31 -10.85 -12.91
C SER A 333 21.76 -10.01 -11.75
N PHE A 334 21.00 -10.57 -10.80
CA PHE A 334 20.38 -9.75 -9.73
C PHE A 334 21.39 -8.96 -8.89
N MET A 335 21.16 -7.66 -8.73
CA MET A 335 22.06 -6.75 -8.04
C MET A 335 22.28 -7.15 -6.58
N PHE A 336 21.24 -7.57 -5.88
CA PHE A 336 21.29 -8.00 -4.47
C PHE A 336 20.91 -9.48 -4.31
N MET A 337 21.47 -10.14 -3.29
CA MET A 337 21.33 -11.59 -3.10
C MET A 337 21.38 -12.02 -1.64
N THR A 338 20.88 -13.22 -1.35
CA THR A 338 20.93 -13.82 -0.01
C THR A 338 22.37 -14.10 0.43
N ALA A 339 22.53 -14.48 1.71
CA ALA A 339 23.82 -14.96 2.23
C ALA A 339 24.39 -16.15 1.44
N THR A 340 23.53 -16.95 0.82
CA THR A 340 23.88 -18.13 0.01
C THR A 340 24.09 -17.84 -1.48
N GLY A 341 24.10 -16.57 -1.87
CA GLY A 341 24.27 -16.15 -3.27
C GLY A 341 23.07 -16.42 -4.17
N LEU A 342 21.88 -16.65 -3.60
CA LEU A 342 20.65 -16.83 -4.37
C LEU A 342 19.90 -15.52 -4.55
N ALA A 343 19.14 -15.43 -5.64
CA ALA A 343 18.18 -14.35 -5.86
C ALA A 343 17.13 -14.30 -4.73
N PHE A 344 16.75 -13.09 -4.34
CA PHE A 344 15.75 -12.88 -3.31
C PHE A 344 14.34 -13.25 -3.78
N THR A 345 13.69 -14.13 -3.00
CA THR A 345 12.23 -14.31 -3.05
C THR A 345 11.53 -13.18 -2.29
N SER A 346 10.22 -13.04 -2.46
CA SER A 346 9.45 -12.03 -1.71
C SER A 346 9.55 -12.25 -0.19
N SER A 347 9.52 -13.50 0.26
CA SER A 347 9.58 -13.83 1.69
C SER A 347 10.99 -13.66 2.24
N SER A 348 12.00 -14.18 1.53
CA SER A 348 13.39 -14.08 2.00
C SER A 348 13.90 -12.64 2.04
N PHE A 349 13.51 -11.79 1.08
CA PHE A 349 13.85 -10.36 1.13
C PHE A 349 13.21 -9.64 2.32
N THR A 350 11.96 -9.97 2.62
CA THR A 350 11.23 -9.35 3.73
C THR A 350 11.88 -9.70 5.07
N LEU A 351 12.26 -10.97 5.25
CA LEU A 351 12.99 -11.43 6.42
C LEU A 351 14.37 -10.78 6.49
N TYR A 352 15.11 -10.75 5.36
CA TYR A 352 16.43 -10.14 5.28
C TYR A 352 16.44 -8.68 5.74
N LEU A 353 15.53 -7.85 5.21
CA LEU A 353 15.39 -6.46 5.65
C LEU A 353 14.97 -6.37 7.12
N GLY A 354 14.03 -7.21 7.56
CA GLY A 354 13.58 -7.25 8.95
C GLY A 354 14.73 -7.50 9.91
N ASP A 355 15.53 -8.52 9.64
CA ASP A 355 16.68 -8.92 10.45
C ASP A 355 17.82 -7.88 10.37
N LEU A 356 18.01 -7.24 9.21
CA LEU A 356 18.96 -6.14 9.05
C LEU A 356 18.61 -4.97 9.99
N PHE A 357 17.37 -4.46 9.96
CA PHE A 357 16.98 -3.36 10.85
C PHE A 357 16.89 -3.78 12.33
N GLU A 358 16.52 -5.01 12.62
CA GLU A 358 16.57 -5.52 14.00
C GLU A 358 18.00 -5.55 14.55
N ARG A 359 18.97 -5.91 13.72
CA ARG A 359 20.40 -5.91 14.08
C ARG A 359 20.94 -4.50 14.28
N GLU A 360 20.60 -3.57 13.39
CA GLU A 360 21.20 -2.24 13.36
C GLU A 360 20.52 -1.23 14.32
N VAL A 361 19.20 -1.34 14.50
CA VAL A 361 18.40 -0.35 15.26
C VAL A 361 17.34 -0.99 16.16
N HIS A 362 17.40 -2.31 16.38
CA HIS A 362 16.47 -3.05 17.26
C HIS A 362 14.98 -2.91 16.92
N VAL A 363 14.66 -2.55 15.67
CA VAL A 363 13.30 -2.42 15.18
C VAL A 363 13.16 -3.14 13.85
N ARG A 364 12.34 -4.19 13.79
CA ARG A 364 12.05 -4.87 12.52
C ARG A 364 11.31 -3.96 11.55
N ALA A 365 11.83 -3.85 10.33
CA ALA A 365 11.19 -3.12 9.25
C ALA A 365 11.35 -3.79 7.88
N GLY A 366 10.28 -3.72 7.08
CA GLY A 366 10.32 -4.06 5.66
C GLY A 366 10.04 -2.82 4.81
N THR A 367 10.13 -2.94 3.49
CA THR A 367 10.03 -1.79 2.58
C THR A 367 8.80 -0.92 2.81
N THR A 368 7.64 -1.48 3.19
CA THR A 368 6.46 -0.67 3.51
C THR A 368 6.73 0.33 4.63
N ARG A 369 7.36 -0.10 5.73
CA ARG A 369 7.72 0.80 6.85
C ARG A 369 8.74 1.84 6.42
N LEU A 370 9.70 1.48 5.57
CA LEU A 370 10.67 2.44 5.02
C LEU A 370 9.97 3.52 4.17
N ARG A 371 9.00 3.12 3.34
CA ARG A 371 8.18 4.07 2.56
C ARG A 371 7.40 5.02 3.46
N HIS A 372 6.83 4.52 4.55
CA HIS A 372 6.14 5.34 5.55
C HIS A 372 7.10 6.34 6.20
N ALA A 373 8.25 5.86 6.68
CA ALA A 373 9.28 6.70 7.29
C ALA A 373 9.75 7.83 6.35
N LEU A 374 10.05 7.51 5.10
CA LEU A 374 10.50 8.48 4.10
C LEU A 374 9.42 9.51 3.77
N VAL A 375 8.19 9.06 3.47
CA VAL A 375 7.07 9.96 3.16
C VAL A 375 6.76 10.86 4.35
N THR A 376 6.71 10.29 5.56
CA THR A 376 6.41 11.03 6.79
C THR A 376 7.50 12.07 7.07
N HIS A 377 8.77 11.71 6.90
CA HIS A 377 9.87 12.65 7.09
C HIS A 377 9.83 13.79 6.07
N VAL A 378 9.78 13.50 4.76
CA VAL A 378 9.77 14.56 3.74
C VAL A 378 8.57 15.47 3.91
N LEU A 379 7.39 14.93 4.27
CA LEU A 379 6.19 15.74 4.51
C LEU A 379 6.17 16.48 5.84
N SER A 380 7.14 16.22 6.74
CA SER A 380 7.33 16.98 7.99
C SER A 380 8.30 18.14 7.83
N LEU A 381 9.01 18.23 6.71
CA LEU A 381 9.92 19.33 6.42
C LEU A 381 9.13 20.59 6.00
N PRO A 382 9.62 21.81 6.31
CA PRO A 382 8.98 23.06 5.90
C PRO A 382 8.73 23.14 4.39
N GLU A 383 9.65 22.59 3.58
CA GLU A 383 9.57 22.59 2.12
C GLU A 383 8.38 21.79 1.58
N ALA A 384 7.77 20.94 2.42
CA ALA A 384 6.58 20.14 2.07
C ALA A 384 5.31 20.97 1.83
N GLU A 385 5.30 22.24 2.21
CA GLU A 385 4.21 23.16 1.85
C GLU A 385 4.06 23.26 0.33
N SER A 386 5.18 23.23 -0.40
CA SER A 386 5.22 23.23 -1.85
C SER A 386 4.49 22.02 -2.44
N LEU A 387 3.42 22.28 -3.20
CA LEU A 387 2.70 21.25 -3.93
C LEU A 387 3.63 20.51 -4.91
N ARG A 388 4.54 21.24 -5.57
CA ARG A 388 5.49 20.67 -6.52
C ARG A 388 6.42 19.63 -5.87
N LEU A 389 6.87 19.88 -4.63
CA LEU A 389 7.67 18.90 -3.90
C LEU A 389 6.84 17.65 -3.57
N ARG A 390 5.60 17.84 -3.10
CA ARG A 390 4.69 16.74 -2.77
C ARG A 390 4.36 15.88 -4.00
N GLU A 391 4.15 16.50 -5.15
CA GLU A 391 3.95 15.84 -6.43
C GLU A 391 5.19 15.09 -6.89
N SER A 392 6.36 15.72 -6.82
CA SER A 392 7.64 15.09 -7.17
C SER A 392 7.92 13.87 -6.30
N LEU A 393 7.65 13.97 -4.99
CA LEU A 393 7.72 12.84 -4.06
C LEU A 393 6.71 11.74 -4.44
N ALA A 394 5.47 12.12 -4.79
CA ALA A 394 4.46 11.14 -5.20
C ALA A 394 4.85 10.43 -6.50
N VAL A 395 5.47 11.13 -7.46
CA VAL A 395 6.02 10.55 -8.69
C VAL A 395 7.17 9.58 -8.37
N LEU A 396 8.15 10.01 -7.56
CA LEU A 396 9.27 9.18 -7.10
C LEU A 396 8.76 7.90 -6.40
N MET A 397 7.75 8.04 -5.56
CA MET A 397 7.13 6.94 -4.84
C MET A 397 6.11 6.16 -5.67
N ARG A 398 5.73 6.61 -6.87
CA ARG A 398 4.70 5.98 -7.73
C ARG A 398 3.34 5.87 -7.04
N HIS A 399 2.96 6.97 -6.41
CA HIS A 399 1.71 7.19 -5.71
C HIS A 399 0.90 8.27 -6.41
N SER A 400 -0.41 8.27 -6.15
CA SER A 400 -1.16 9.53 -6.20
C SER A 400 -0.96 10.29 -4.89
N LEU A 401 -1.10 11.62 -4.92
CA LEU A 401 -1.05 12.47 -3.70
C LEU A 401 -1.98 11.95 -2.61
N LYS A 402 -3.25 11.67 -2.98
CA LYS A 402 -4.26 11.11 -2.07
C LYS A 402 -3.80 9.79 -1.45
N HIS A 403 -3.21 8.87 -2.23
CA HIS A 403 -2.72 7.61 -1.70
C HIS A 403 -1.54 7.79 -0.75
N GLN A 404 -0.60 8.68 -1.09
CA GLN A 404 0.55 9.03 -0.25
C GLN A 404 0.10 9.58 1.11
N GLN A 405 -0.78 10.57 1.12
CA GLN A 405 -1.28 11.21 2.33
C GLN A 405 -2.12 10.26 3.21
N THR A 406 -3.00 9.46 2.59
CA THR A 406 -3.92 8.60 3.35
C THR A 406 -3.25 7.31 3.84
N THR A 407 -2.28 6.79 3.10
CA THR A 407 -1.69 5.47 3.36
C THR A 407 -0.32 5.56 4.00
N TYR A 408 0.61 6.36 3.46
CA TYR A 408 2.03 6.34 3.86
C TYR A 408 2.45 7.50 4.77
N CYS A 409 1.67 8.58 4.82
CA CYS A 409 1.91 9.65 5.78
C CYS A 409 1.30 9.27 7.14
N ASP A 410 2.16 9.18 8.15
CA ASP A 410 1.79 8.87 9.53
C ASP A 410 1.63 10.13 10.40
N ILE A 411 1.89 11.32 9.86
CA ILE A 411 1.59 12.59 10.54
C ILE A 411 0.08 12.66 10.79
N SER A 412 -0.33 12.74 12.06
CA SER A 412 -1.73 12.83 12.43
C SER A 412 -2.33 14.17 11.98
N ARG A 413 -3.66 14.25 11.88
CA ARG A 413 -4.32 15.52 11.53
C ARG A 413 -3.99 16.61 12.55
N GLN A 414 -3.90 16.26 13.83
CA GLN A 414 -3.54 17.16 14.92
C GLN A 414 -2.10 17.65 14.80
N ASP A 415 -1.16 16.77 14.47
CA ASP A 415 0.25 17.15 14.30
C ASP A 415 0.44 18.07 13.08
N ARG A 416 -0.33 17.87 12.01
CA ARG A 416 -0.33 18.80 10.86
C ARG A 416 -0.85 20.18 11.26
N THR A 417 -1.95 20.23 12.01
CA THR A 417 -2.47 21.50 12.53
C THR A 417 -1.47 22.18 13.45
N PHE A 418 -0.78 21.43 14.31
CA PHE A 418 0.26 21.97 15.19
C PHE A 418 1.46 22.51 14.41
N LEU A 419 1.95 21.78 13.40
CA LEU A 419 3.05 22.24 12.53
C LEU A 419 2.68 23.52 11.78
N SER A 420 1.46 23.60 11.24
CA SER A 420 0.96 24.82 10.59
C SER A 420 0.84 25.98 11.58
N LEU A 421 0.36 25.74 12.81
CA LEU A 421 0.29 26.76 13.85
C LEU A 421 1.68 27.23 14.31
N ASP A 422 2.65 26.32 14.44
CA ASP A 422 4.04 26.65 14.79
C ASP A 422 4.71 27.51 13.70
N LEU A 423 4.46 27.19 12.42
CA LEU A 423 4.94 28.00 11.30
C LEU A 423 4.30 29.39 11.27
N VAL A 424 2.99 29.50 11.49
CA VAL A 424 2.31 30.81 11.63
C VAL A 424 2.90 31.59 12.80
N ASN A 425 3.10 30.95 13.95
CA ASN A 425 3.68 31.58 15.13
C ASN A 425 5.13 32.05 14.89
N LYS A 426 5.94 31.28 14.17
CA LYS A 426 7.30 31.67 13.76
C LYS A 426 7.28 32.86 12.82
N SER A 427 6.45 32.85 11.79
CA SER A 427 6.29 33.97 10.86
C SER A 427 5.81 35.24 11.57
N VAL A 428 4.87 35.11 12.52
CA VAL A 428 4.40 36.22 13.36
C VAL A 428 5.51 36.71 14.29
N ALA A 429 6.28 35.80 14.90
CA ALA A 429 7.40 36.13 15.77
C ALA A 429 8.53 36.85 15.00
N GLU A 430 8.84 36.42 13.78
CA GLU A 430 9.82 37.07 12.91
C GLU A 430 9.35 38.47 12.46
N ALA A 431 8.07 38.60 12.09
CA ALA A 431 7.48 39.88 11.72
C ALA A 431 7.40 40.88 12.90
N THR A 432 7.20 40.39 14.12
CA THR A 432 7.16 41.22 15.34
C THR A 432 8.55 41.53 15.91
N SER A 433 9.52 40.62 15.76
CA SER A 433 10.92 40.83 16.15
C SER A 433 11.63 41.84 15.25
N SER A 434 11.26 41.87 13.96
CA SER A 434 11.77 42.83 12.98
C SER A 434 11.27 44.27 13.20
N LYS A 435 10.32 44.49 14.12
CA LYS A 435 9.77 45.82 14.46
C LYS A 435 10.44 46.51 15.65
N LYS A 436 11.46 45.91 16.30
CA LYS A 436 12.17 46.55 17.44
C LYS A 436 13.22 47.61 17.08
N SER A 437 13.43 47.91 15.79
CA SER A 437 14.32 48.99 15.34
C SER A 437 13.67 49.91 14.31
N ARG A 438 12.48 50.46 14.60
CA ARG A 438 11.99 51.66 13.89
C ARG A 438 10.91 52.37 14.69
N VAL A 439 11.33 53.16 15.67
CA VAL A 439 10.51 54.26 16.20
C VAL A 439 10.71 55.42 15.23
N GLU A 440 9.73 55.67 14.34
CA GLU A 440 9.17 57.00 14.06
C GLU A 440 8.30 57.06 12.79
N SER A 441 7.23 57.84 12.95
CA SER A 441 6.30 58.43 11.99
C SER A 441 5.15 57.57 11.44
N CYS A 442 3.95 57.97 11.87
CA CYS A 442 2.66 57.60 11.33
C CYS A 442 2.51 58.04 9.88
N ALA A 443 2.09 57.13 9.02
CA ALA A 443 1.14 57.41 7.96
C ALA A 443 0.29 56.16 7.80
N GLU A 444 -1.03 56.33 7.89
CA GLU A 444 -2.03 55.31 7.67
C GLU A 444 -1.79 54.66 6.30
N SER A 445 -1.33 53.41 6.33
CA SER A 445 -1.27 52.53 5.17
C SER A 445 -1.83 51.22 5.64
N SER A 446 -3.13 51.03 5.39
CA SER A 446 -3.80 49.75 5.46
C SER A 446 -3.01 48.73 4.66
N CYS A 447 -2.24 47.90 5.37
CA CYS A 447 -1.62 46.73 4.78
C CYS A 447 -2.76 45.78 4.44
N PRO A 448 -2.89 45.32 3.19
CA PRO A 448 -3.89 44.31 2.85
C PRO A 448 -3.52 43.05 3.64
N VAL A 449 -4.49 42.54 4.40
CA VAL A 449 -4.47 41.14 4.83
C VAL A 449 -4.42 40.34 3.53
N GLU A 450 -3.30 39.66 3.24
CA GLU A 450 -3.27 38.71 2.14
C GLU A 450 -4.30 37.61 2.43
N PRO A 451 -5.34 37.45 1.59
CA PRO A 451 -6.35 36.46 1.86
C PRO A 451 -5.83 35.06 1.51
N GLN A 452 -6.33 34.05 2.22
CA GLN A 452 -6.00 32.63 2.11
C GLN A 452 -6.34 31.99 0.74
N HIS A 453 -6.63 32.78 -0.30
CA HIS A 453 -6.98 32.32 -1.65
C HIS A 453 -5.78 32.04 -2.56
N SER A 454 -4.56 32.01 -2.01
CA SER A 454 -3.33 31.67 -2.75
C SER A 454 -3.26 30.22 -3.27
N GLN A 455 -4.33 29.43 -3.15
CA GLN A 455 -4.39 28.02 -3.54
C GLN A 455 -5.16 27.73 -4.84
N ILE A 456 -5.98 28.64 -5.35
CA ILE A 456 -6.76 28.41 -6.59
C ILE A 456 -5.93 28.84 -7.80
N CYS A 457 -5.70 27.91 -8.73
CA CYS A 457 -4.93 28.14 -9.96
C CYS A 457 -5.83 28.11 -11.20
N VAL A 458 -5.35 28.71 -12.29
CA VAL A 458 -5.99 28.58 -13.60
C VAL A 458 -5.98 27.11 -14.03
N GLY A 459 -7.16 26.60 -14.40
CA GLY A 459 -7.38 25.22 -14.80
C GLY A 459 -8.04 24.35 -13.74
N ASP A 460 -8.11 24.81 -12.48
CA ASP A 460 -8.74 24.08 -11.37
C ASP A 460 -10.26 23.99 -11.55
N MET A 461 -10.83 22.91 -11.04
CA MET A 461 -12.29 22.71 -10.98
C MET A 461 -12.78 23.11 -9.58
N VAL A 462 -13.84 23.90 -9.53
CA VAL A 462 -14.37 24.50 -8.31
C VAL A 462 -15.88 24.32 -8.22
N GLY A 463 -16.40 24.31 -6.99
CA GLY A 463 -17.83 24.26 -6.70
C GLY A 463 -18.36 25.63 -6.28
N LEU A 464 -19.64 25.88 -6.51
CA LEU A 464 -20.38 27.01 -5.96
C LEU A 464 -21.74 26.53 -5.48
N VAL A 465 -22.28 27.19 -4.46
CA VAL A 465 -23.63 26.94 -3.96
C VAL A 465 -24.49 28.12 -4.35
N ASP A 466 -25.69 27.85 -4.89
CA ASP A 466 -26.65 28.91 -5.15
C ASP A 466 -27.03 29.59 -3.84
N SER A 467 -26.99 30.92 -3.83
CA SER A 467 -27.43 31.77 -2.73
C SER A 467 -28.84 31.47 -2.21
N VAL A 468 -29.71 30.86 -3.03
CA VAL A 468 -31.08 30.48 -2.66
C VAL A 468 -31.12 29.17 -1.84
N SER A 469 -30.02 28.42 -1.78
CA SER A 469 -29.93 27.16 -1.04
C SER A 469 -29.92 27.39 0.47
N THR A 470 -30.97 26.94 1.17
CA THR A 470 -31.13 27.14 2.63
C THR A 470 -30.94 25.87 3.45
N CYS A 471 -30.79 24.70 2.82
CA CYS A 471 -30.52 23.43 3.48
C CYS A 471 -29.58 22.56 2.62
N ALA A 472 -28.84 21.67 3.29
CA ALA A 472 -27.84 20.81 2.64
C ALA A 472 -28.45 19.73 1.73
N GLU A 473 -29.68 19.29 2.00
CA GLU A 473 -30.35 18.19 1.27
C GLU A 473 -30.82 18.62 -0.13
N ASP A 474 -31.20 19.89 -0.31
CA ASP A 474 -31.74 20.44 -1.57
C ASP A 474 -30.86 21.55 -2.17
N ALA A 475 -29.60 21.65 -1.73
CA ALA A 475 -28.70 22.70 -2.21
C ALA A 475 -28.41 22.58 -3.71
N VAL A 476 -28.51 23.70 -4.41
CA VAL A 476 -28.17 23.79 -5.84
C VAL A 476 -26.68 24.08 -5.95
N VAL A 477 -25.94 23.12 -6.52
CA VAL A 477 -24.48 23.23 -6.70
C VAL A 477 -24.12 23.40 -8.16
N PHE A 478 -23.32 24.43 -8.43
CA PHE A 478 -22.70 24.68 -9.72
C PHE A 478 -21.25 24.22 -9.72
N VAL A 479 -20.77 23.78 -10.88
CA VAL A 479 -19.38 23.41 -11.09
C VAL A 479 -18.80 24.31 -12.17
N GLY A 480 -17.60 24.83 -11.92
CA GLY A 480 -16.89 25.68 -12.86
C GLY A 480 -15.43 25.26 -13.01
N ARG A 481 -14.83 25.59 -14.16
CA ARG A 481 -13.37 25.52 -14.33
C ARG A 481 -12.78 26.92 -14.37
N VAL A 482 -11.74 27.16 -13.59
CA VAL A 482 -11.05 28.44 -13.54
C VAL A 482 -10.34 28.73 -14.86
N VAL A 483 -10.78 29.77 -15.56
CA VAL A 483 -10.19 30.23 -16.82
C VAL A 483 -9.21 31.39 -16.57
N LYS A 484 -9.57 32.30 -15.66
CA LYS A 484 -8.77 33.49 -15.35
C LYS A 484 -9.05 33.97 -13.93
N ILE A 485 -8.04 34.50 -13.26
CA ILE A 485 -8.17 35.09 -11.91
C ILE A 485 -7.75 36.57 -12.00
N ARG A 486 -8.50 37.45 -11.33
CA ARG A 486 -8.20 38.88 -11.18
C ARG A 486 -8.46 39.30 -9.75
N ALA A 487 -7.46 39.80 -9.03
CA ALA A 487 -7.60 40.35 -7.67
C ALA A 487 -8.54 39.54 -6.73
N ASN A 488 -9.86 39.80 -6.75
CA ASN A 488 -10.89 39.12 -5.95
C ASN A 488 -12.02 38.46 -6.77
N GLU A 489 -11.85 38.28 -8.07
CA GLU A 489 -12.83 37.66 -8.97
C GLU A 489 -12.17 36.55 -9.80
N VAL A 490 -12.96 35.52 -10.12
CA VAL A 490 -12.57 34.40 -10.95
C VAL A 490 -13.52 34.24 -12.12
N LEU A 491 -12.97 34.08 -13.32
CA LEU A 491 -13.72 33.72 -14.52
C LEU A 491 -13.83 32.20 -14.58
N LEU A 492 -15.07 31.70 -14.60
CA LEU A 492 -15.38 30.27 -14.62
C LEU A 492 -16.02 29.87 -15.94
N MET A 493 -15.57 28.75 -16.50
CA MET A 493 -16.26 28.05 -17.59
C MET A 493 -17.32 27.13 -16.99
N GLU A 494 -18.55 27.17 -17.53
CA GLU A 494 -19.69 26.41 -17.00
C GLU A 494 -19.57 24.92 -17.24
N PHE A 495 -19.88 24.16 -16.19
CA PHE A 495 -20.13 22.73 -16.28
C PHE A 495 -21.59 22.46 -15.90
N ARG A 496 -22.35 21.93 -16.85
CA ARG A 496 -23.76 21.60 -16.64
C ARG A 496 -23.95 20.13 -16.36
N LYS A 497 -24.87 19.84 -15.43
CA LYS A 497 -25.26 18.49 -15.05
C LYS A 497 -25.82 17.73 -16.27
N VAL A 498 -25.42 16.48 -16.42
CA VAL A 498 -25.88 15.59 -17.51
C VAL A 498 -27.27 15.06 -17.15
N GLU A 499 -28.23 15.19 -18.08
CA GLU A 499 -29.60 14.70 -17.87
C GLU A 499 -29.63 13.21 -17.49
N GLY A 500 -30.43 12.87 -16.47
CA GLY A 500 -30.55 11.50 -15.95
C GLY A 500 -29.36 11.01 -15.11
N ARG A 501 -28.33 11.84 -14.85
CA ARG A 501 -27.17 11.47 -14.03
C ARG A 501 -26.83 12.53 -12.99
N GLU A 502 -26.97 12.16 -11.72
CA GLU A 502 -26.95 13.15 -10.65
C GLU A 502 -25.58 13.77 -10.34
N THR A 503 -24.49 13.06 -10.65
CA THR A 503 -23.12 13.47 -10.31
C THR A 503 -22.26 13.81 -11.51
N PHE A 504 -22.80 13.75 -12.74
CA PHE A 504 -22.00 13.93 -13.95
C PHE A 504 -22.22 15.32 -14.55
N TYR A 505 -21.14 15.95 -14.97
CA TYR A 505 -21.10 17.30 -15.50
C TYR A 505 -20.33 17.36 -16.82
N ARG A 506 -20.77 18.20 -17.76
CA ARG A 506 -20.08 18.48 -19.03
C ARG A 506 -19.84 19.96 -19.20
N ALA A 507 -18.68 20.30 -19.79
CA ALA A 507 -18.36 21.68 -20.14
C ALA A 507 -19.39 22.22 -21.16
N VAL A 508 -19.90 23.41 -20.90
CA VAL A 508 -20.74 24.15 -21.85
C VAL A 508 -19.81 25.08 -22.62
N VAL A 509 -19.67 24.81 -23.92
CA VAL A 509 -18.84 25.64 -24.81
C VAL A 509 -19.47 27.04 -24.89
N ASP A 510 -18.62 28.07 -24.87
CA ASP A 510 -19.00 29.49 -24.92
C ASP A 510 -19.85 30.02 -23.75
N SER A 511 -19.95 29.28 -22.64
CA SER A 511 -20.56 29.76 -21.40
C SER A 511 -19.52 29.99 -20.30
N SER A 512 -19.38 31.25 -19.89
CA SER A 512 -18.50 31.64 -18.79
C SER A 512 -19.05 32.85 -18.05
N TRP A 513 -18.82 32.92 -16.74
CA TRP A 513 -19.20 34.06 -15.90
C TRP A 513 -18.11 34.40 -14.90
N TRP A 514 -18.12 35.64 -14.43
CA TRP A 514 -17.25 36.09 -13.33
C TRP A 514 -17.94 35.86 -12.00
N GLU A 515 -17.18 35.42 -11.01
CA GLU A 515 -17.69 35.25 -9.66
C GLU A 515 -16.67 35.68 -8.60
N ASN A 516 -17.15 36.06 -7.42
CA ASN A 516 -16.29 36.48 -6.32
C ASN A 516 -15.48 35.29 -5.81
N LEU A 517 -14.18 35.51 -5.56
CA LEU A 517 -13.26 34.47 -5.08
C LEU A 517 -13.70 33.87 -3.74
N ASN A 518 -14.40 34.64 -2.90
CA ASN A 518 -14.95 34.20 -1.62
C ASN A 518 -16.16 33.27 -1.77
N SER A 519 -16.80 33.23 -2.93
CA SER A 519 -17.94 32.35 -3.22
C SER A 519 -17.50 30.96 -3.69
N ILE A 520 -16.19 30.73 -3.84
CA ILE A 520 -15.61 29.56 -4.49
C ILE A 520 -15.27 28.49 -3.49
N ILE A 521 -15.81 27.30 -3.70
CA ILE A 521 -15.57 26.13 -2.86
C ILE A 521 -14.50 25.29 -3.54
N TYR A 522 -13.33 25.23 -2.91
CA TYR A 522 -12.18 24.47 -3.38
C TYR A 522 -11.38 23.92 -2.18
N PRO A 523 -10.92 22.65 -2.21
CA PRO A 523 -11.03 21.70 -3.32
C PRO A 523 -12.35 20.93 -3.38
N ILE A 524 -12.80 20.60 -4.61
CA ILE A 524 -13.87 19.61 -4.85
C ILE A 524 -13.28 18.33 -5.49
N ASP A 525 -13.77 17.15 -5.10
CA ASP A 525 -13.37 15.86 -5.70
C ASP A 525 -14.18 15.66 -6.99
N ILE A 526 -13.54 15.89 -8.14
CA ILE A 526 -14.14 15.72 -9.46
C ILE A 526 -13.17 15.01 -10.40
N VAL A 527 -13.65 13.98 -11.10
CA VAL A 527 -12.81 13.12 -11.93
C VAL A 527 -13.44 12.95 -13.31
N TYR A 528 -12.62 13.08 -14.35
CA TYR A 528 -13.07 12.81 -15.71
C TYR A 528 -13.27 11.30 -15.93
N ASP A 529 -14.47 10.90 -16.35
CA ASP A 529 -14.78 9.54 -16.80
C ASP A 529 -14.75 9.45 -18.32
N SER A 530 -13.73 8.76 -18.85
CA SER A 530 -13.55 8.51 -20.28
C SER A 530 -14.68 7.72 -20.95
N ARG A 531 -15.46 6.93 -20.21
CA ARG A 531 -16.57 6.15 -20.77
C ARG A 531 -17.80 7.03 -21.00
N GLU A 532 -18.05 7.93 -20.05
CA GLU A 532 -19.21 8.83 -20.07
C GLU A 532 -18.93 10.15 -20.78
N GLN A 533 -17.65 10.40 -21.11
CA GLN A 533 -17.18 11.66 -21.70
C GLN A 533 -17.68 12.86 -20.88
N ALA A 534 -17.58 12.74 -19.55
CA ALA A 534 -18.11 13.68 -18.58
C ALA A 534 -17.28 13.65 -17.29
N TYR A 535 -17.42 14.68 -16.46
CA TYR A 535 -16.76 14.81 -15.17
C TYR A 535 -17.70 14.34 -14.07
N GLU A 536 -17.29 13.33 -13.31
CA GLU A 536 -18.00 12.82 -12.14
C GLU A 536 -17.59 13.62 -10.89
N LEU A 537 -18.53 14.38 -10.33
CA LEU A 537 -18.42 15.02 -9.03
C LEU A 537 -18.62 13.96 -7.93
N ARG A 538 -17.59 13.72 -7.15
CA ARG A 538 -17.56 12.74 -6.05
C ARG A 538 -17.76 13.38 -4.69
N SER A 539 -17.47 14.68 -4.58
CA SER A 539 -17.94 15.48 -3.45
C SER A 539 -19.47 15.47 -3.43
N THR A 540 -20.06 15.22 -2.27
CA THR A 540 -21.52 15.26 -2.13
C THR A 540 -22.01 16.70 -2.11
N VAL A 541 -23.26 16.93 -2.48
CA VAL A 541 -23.91 18.25 -2.41
C VAL A 541 -23.87 18.79 -0.97
N ALA A 542 -24.10 17.94 0.03
CA ALA A 542 -24.00 18.30 1.43
C ALA A 542 -22.58 18.73 1.84
N GLU A 543 -21.54 18.01 1.42
CA GLU A 543 -20.14 18.38 1.68
C GLU A 543 -19.77 19.75 1.07
N ILE A 544 -20.28 20.05 -0.12
CA ILE A 544 -20.05 21.33 -0.79
C ILE A 544 -20.84 22.45 -0.09
N TYR A 545 -22.08 22.17 0.33
CA TYR A 545 -22.91 23.12 1.08
C TYR A 545 -22.32 23.46 2.45
N GLU A 546 -21.93 22.45 3.25
CA GLU A 546 -21.36 22.63 4.59
C GLU A 546 -20.06 23.46 4.56
N ALA A 547 -19.27 23.34 3.51
CA ALA A 547 -18.05 24.15 3.32
C ALA A 547 -18.31 25.66 3.28
N VAL A 548 -19.53 26.10 2.94
CA VAL A 548 -19.92 27.52 2.95
C VAL A 548 -20.22 28.04 4.37
N TYR A 549 -20.64 27.15 5.28
CA TYR A 549 -21.12 27.51 6.62
C TYR A 549 -20.12 27.20 7.74
N ASP A 550 -19.15 26.31 7.51
CA ASP A 550 -18.02 26.08 8.43
C ASP A 550 -16.99 27.25 8.43
N GLU A 551 -17.10 28.21 7.50
CA GLU A 551 -16.20 29.36 7.33
C GLU A 551 -16.80 30.73 7.76
N ARG A 552 -17.97 30.76 8.41
CA ARG A 552 -18.56 32.00 8.96
C ARG A 552 -18.53 32.09 10.48
#